data_AF-A0A2W5EW94-F1
#
_entry.id   AF-A0A2W5EW94-F1
#
_cell.length_a   1.000
_cell.length_b   1.000
_cell.length_c   1.000
_cell.angle_alpha   90.00
_cell.angle_beta   90.00
_cell.angle_gamma   90.00
#
_symmetry.space_group_name_H-M   'P 1'
#
loop_
_entity.id
_entity.type
_entity.pdbx_description
1 polymer ?
#
loop_
_entity_poly.entity_id
_entity_poly.type
_entity_poly.pdbx_seq_one_letter_code
_entity_poly.pdbx_strand_id
1 'polypeptide(L)'
;MLTPKAIGQQLISILFFTFFFFITTNTYYYAGILKKKTKHYLFYGLVFLLLFIAYSLLTNIIYPDYTEKSKKIFGEKSLLFFTILGILIWVVMILLIVVYALSTAKTKDEKSRNQKLLERNSQLEIEKLRAEYNFLKAQINPHFMHNSLNFLYSKSLPYSPELSEGLLTISEIMRYALMNDANSDGLVLLSKEVEHIRNIIKMNQLRFENQLNIVFGIKGNINGVRVVPLVLITILENAFKHGDIRSTNYPLSISLVIDDNISFSCFNKKKIGPKELSFGIGINNTKQRLEMLYQGNAKLEIKDGTETYLITLQLPLKK
;
A
#
# COMPACT_ATOMS: atom_id res chain seq x y z
N MET A 1 5.43 -16.54 -73.80
CA MET A 1 6.39 -16.29 -72.70
C MET A 1 6.33 -14.82 -72.31
N LEU A 2 6.23 -14.53 -71.00
CA LEU A 2 6.37 -13.17 -70.47
C LEU A 2 7.80 -12.69 -70.78
N THR A 3 7.94 -11.47 -71.27
CA THR A 3 9.26 -10.89 -71.52
C THR A 3 9.96 -10.64 -70.18
N PRO A 4 11.30 -10.71 -70.09
CA PRO A 4 12.03 -10.43 -68.84
C PRO A 4 11.66 -9.09 -68.19
N LYS A 5 11.33 -8.08 -69.02
CA LYS A 5 10.80 -6.78 -68.57
C LYS A 5 9.46 -6.87 -67.83
N ALA A 6 8.54 -7.72 -68.29
CA ALA A 6 7.23 -7.93 -67.68
C ALA A 6 7.35 -8.60 -66.29
N ILE A 7 8.28 -9.55 -66.14
CA ILE A 7 8.55 -10.21 -64.86
C ILE A 7 9.21 -9.24 -63.88
N GLY A 8 10.18 -8.45 -64.34
CA GLY A 8 10.83 -7.41 -63.53
C GLY A 8 9.83 -6.38 -63.00
N GLN A 9 8.86 -5.98 -63.81
CA GLN A 9 7.82 -5.03 -63.40
C GLN A 9 6.83 -5.62 -62.38
N GLN A 10 6.46 -6.89 -62.51
CA GLN A 10 5.65 -7.58 -61.49
C GLN A 10 6.40 -7.68 -60.16
N LEU A 11 7.69 -8.01 -60.19
CA LEU A 11 8.53 -8.06 -58.99
C LEU A 11 8.66 -6.69 -58.32
N ILE A 12 8.87 -5.61 -59.10
CA ILE A 12 8.91 -4.24 -58.58
C ILE A 12 7.56 -3.86 -57.94
N SER A 13 6.44 -4.22 -58.59
CA SER A 13 5.10 -3.99 -58.04
C SER A 13 4.90 -4.73 -56.72
N ILE A 14 5.26 -6.01 -56.67
CA ILE A 14 5.15 -6.85 -55.47
C ILE A 14 6.02 -6.28 -54.34
N LEU A 15 7.27 -5.91 -54.63
CA LEU A 15 8.18 -5.31 -53.65
C LEU A 15 7.68 -3.96 -53.15
N PHE A 16 7.11 -3.14 -54.02
CA PHE A 16 6.49 -1.87 -53.62
C PHE A 16 5.28 -2.13 -52.70
N PHE A 17 4.42 -3.08 -53.05
CA PHE A 17 3.26 -3.44 -52.23
C PHE A 17 3.63 -4.06 -50.89
N THR A 18 4.65 -4.93 -50.83
CA THR A 18 5.09 -5.54 -49.56
C THR A 18 5.79 -4.52 -48.67
N PHE A 19 6.66 -3.67 -49.23
CA PHE A 19 7.32 -2.59 -48.48
C PHE A 19 6.31 -1.58 -47.94
N PHE A 20 5.34 -1.18 -48.77
CA PHE A 20 4.30 -0.25 -48.35
C PHE A 20 3.31 -0.88 -47.35
N PHE A 21 2.94 -2.15 -47.52
CA PHE A 21 2.15 -2.91 -46.54
C PHE A 21 2.87 -3.00 -45.19
N PHE A 22 4.19 -3.21 -45.20
CA PHE A 22 5.01 -3.21 -43.99
C PHE A 22 5.00 -1.82 -43.32
N ILE A 23 5.21 -0.74 -44.07
CA ILE A 23 5.19 0.63 -43.53
C ILE A 23 3.82 0.97 -42.94
N THR A 24 2.73 0.68 -43.65
CA THR A 24 1.37 0.97 -43.16
C THR A 24 1.04 0.16 -41.92
N THR A 25 1.26 -1.16 -41.93
CA THR A 25 1.03 -2.02 -40.75
C THR A 25 1.83 -1.55 -39.54
N ASN A 26 3.10 -1.18 -39.76
CA ASN A 26 3.97 -0.70 -38.70
C ASN A 26 3.53 0.70 -38.20
N THR A 27 3.09 1.59 -39.09
CA THR A 27 2.52 2.90 -38.73
C THR A 27 1.21 2.74 -37.97
N TYR A 28 0.35 1.80 -38.35
CA TYR A 28 -0.89 1.48 -37.64
C TYR A 28 -0.63 0.86 -36.26
N TYR A 29 0.37 -0.02 -36.15
CA TYR A 29 0.83 -0.58 -34.88
C TYR A 29 1.34 0.52 -33.93
N TYR A 30 2.23 1.40 -34.41
CA TYR A 30 2.74 2.51 -33.62
C TYR A 30 1.67 3.57 -33.31
N ALA A 31 0.72 3.84 -34.21
CA ALA A 31 -0.38 4.77 -33.96
C ALA A 31 -1.34 4.25 -32.88
N GLY A 32 -1.57 2.92 -32.81
CA GLY A 32 -2.32 2.26 -31.75
C GLY A 32 -1.65 2.40 -30.38
N ILE A 33 -0.31 2.32 -30.37
CA ILE A 33 0.50 2.54 -29.16
C ILE A 33 0.49 4.02 -28.73
N LEU A 34 0.57 4.95 -29.69
CA LEU A 34 0.70 6.40 -29.48
C LEU A 34 -0.62 7.14 -29.21
N LYS A 35 -1.74 6.42 -28.97
CA LYS A 35 -3.05 6.99 -28.55
C LYS A 35 -3.61 8.09 -29.47
N LYS A 36 -3.35 8.07 -30.78
CA LYS A 36 -3.93 9.09 -31.70
C LYS A 36 -5.38 8.79 -32.07
N LYS A 37 -6.21 9.85 -32.15
CA LYS A 37 -7.66 9.81 -32.42
C LYS A 37 -7.99 9.14 -33.75
N THR A 38 -9.13 8.45 -33.79
CA THR A 38 -9.72 7.64 -34.89
C THR A 38 -9.69 8.31 -36.28
N LYS A 39 -9.70 9.65 -36.34
CA LYS A 39 -9.65 10.42 -37.60
C LYS A 39 -8.36 10.22 -38.41
N HIS A 40 -7.24 9.89 -37.76
CA HIS A 40 -5.97 9.65 -38.46
C HIS A 40 -6.00 8.35 -39.27
N TYR A 41 -6.72 7.33 -38.79
CA TYR A 41 -6.85 6.04 -39.48
C TYR A 41 -7.63 6.17 -40.79
N LEU A 42 -8.72 6.94 -40.78
CA LEU A 42 -9.49 7.24 -41.99
C LEU A 42 -8.66 8.04 -43.02
N PHE A 43 -7.84 8.98 -42.55
CA PHE A 43 -6.96 9.76 -43.42
C PHE A 43 -5.90 8.90 -44.12
N TYR A 44 -5.19 8.03 -43.38
CA TYR A 44 -4.18 7.15 -43.98
C TYR A 44 -4.79 6.12 -44.95
N GLY A 45 -5.99 5.59 -44.63
CA GLY A 45 -6.72 4.71 -45.55
C GLY A 45 -7.12 5.41 -46.85
N LEU A 46 -7.57 6.66 -46.78
CA LEU A 46 -7.94 7.45 -47.96
C LEU A 46 -6.72 7.82 -48.82
N VAL A 47 -5.61 8.23 -48.20
CA VAL A 47 -4.35 8.49 -48.91
C VAL A 47 -3.86 7.22 -49.63
N PHE A 48 -3.98 6.05 -49.01
CA PHE A 48 -3.63 4.79 -49.66
C PHE A 48 -4.50 4.50 -50.89
N LEU A 49 -5.83 4.63 -50.77
CA LEU A 49 -6.75 4.41 -51.89
C LEU A 49 -6.38 5.31 -53.07
N LEU A 50 -6.07 6.58 -52.80
CA LEU A 50 -5.65 7.54 -53.83
C LEU A 50 -4.30 7.15 -54.47
N LEU A 51 -3.31 6.73 -53.68
CA LEU A 51 -2.02 6.28 -54.20
C LEU A 51 -2.16 4.99 -55.03
N PHE A 52 -3.04 4.08 -54.63
CA PHE A 52 -3.33 2.85 -55.38
C PHE A 52 -3.98 3.15 -56.74
N ILE A 53 -4.99 4.03 -56.76
CA ILE A 53 -5.63 4.49 -57.99
C ILE A 53 -4.60 5.20 -58.88
N ALA A 54 -3.78 6.10 -58.31
CA ALA A 54 -2.73 6.80 -59.04
C ALA A 54 -1.72 5.82 -59.64
N TYR A 55 -1.24 4.84 -58.89
CA TYR A 55 -0.33 3.80 -59.39
C TYR A 55 -0.96 2.98 -60.52
N SER A 56 -2.23 2.58 -60.37
CA SER A 56 -2.96 1.83 -61.40
C SER A 56 -3.09 2.65 -62.69
N LEU A 57 -3.40 3.95 -62.60
CA LEU A 57 -3.45 4.85 -63.75
C LEU A 57 -2.06 5.06 -64.38
N LEU A 58 -1.03 5.26 -63.55
CA LEU A 58 0.34 5.53 -64.01
C LEU A 58 0.92 4.33 -64.75
N THR A 59 0.71 3.11 -64.24
CA THR A 59 1.15 1.88 -64.91
C THR A 59 0.44 1.66 -66.24
N ASN A 60 -0.83 2.02 -66.34
CA ASN A 60 -1.61 1.96 -67.59
C ASN A 60 -1.09 2.97 -68.63
N ILE A 61 -0.67 4.17 -68.20
CA ILE A 61 -0.11 5.21 -69.09
C ILE A 61 1.32 4.85 -69.55
N ILE A 62 2.18 4.39 -68.63
CA ILE A 62 3.60 4.18 -68.93
C ILE A 62 3.84 2.85 -69.68
N TYR A 63 3.01 1.84 -69.45
CA TYR A 63 3.19 0.50 -70.02
C TYR A 63 1.93 -0.04 -70.73
N PRO A 64 1.39 0.67 -71.74
CA PRO A 64 0.16 0.28 -72.42
C PRO A 64 0.25 -1.12 -73.06
N ASP A 65 1.41 -1.47 -73.64
CA ASP A 65 1.67 -2.79 -74.23
C ASP A 65 1.62 -3.94 -73.22
N TYR A 66 2.02 -3.69 -71.96
CA TYR A 66 1.98 -4.71 -70.92
C TYR A 66 0.54 -5.02 -70.52
N THR A 67 -0.27 -3.97 -70.34
CA THR A 67 -1.72 -4.10 -70.09
C THR A 67 -2.45 -4.80 -71.22
N GLU A 68 -2.12 -4.49 -72.48
CA GLU A 68 -2.71 -5.13 -73.65
C GLU A 68 -2.31 -6.61 -73.74
N LYS A 69 -1.05 -6.94 -73.48
CA LYS A 69 -0.53 -8.32 -73.46
C LYS A 69 -1.08 -9.14 -72.30
N SER A 70 -1.25 -8.54 -71.11
CA SER A 70 -1.89 -9.20 -69.97
C SER A 70 -3.38 -9.43 -70.21
N LYS A 71 -4.10 -8.48 -70.84
CA LYS A 71 -5.48 -8.68 -71.30
C LYS A 71 -5.58 -9.81 -72.31
N LYS A 72 -4.60 -9.97 -73.20
CA LYS A 72 -4.56 -11.02 -74.22
C LYS A 72 -4.25 -12.42 -73.65
N ILE A 73 -3.44 -12.50 -72.59
CA ILE A 73 -3.06 -13.78 -71.94
C ILE A 73 -4.12 -14.25 -70.94
N PHE A 74 -4.69 -13.34 -70.14
CA PHE A 74 -5.59 -13.70 -69.05
C PHE A 74 -7.06 -13.40 -69.37
N GLY A 75 -7.36 -12.58 -70.38
CA GLY A 75 -8.69 -12.07 -70.69
C GLY A 75 -9.08 -10.87 -69.82
N GLU A 76 -9.81 -9.91 -70.38
CA GLU A 76 -10.20 -8.68 -69.64
C GLU A 76 -11.00 -8.95 -68.36
N LYS A 77 -11.83 -9.99 -68.37
CA LYS A 77 -12.68 -10.37 -67.23
C LYS A 77 -11.89 -10.91 -66.04
N SER A 78 -10.79 -11.63 -66.25
CA SER A 78 -9.99 -12.17 -65.14
C SER A 78 -9.14 -11.09 -64.47
N LEU A 79 -8.67 -10.10 -65.24
CA LEU A 79 -7.92 -8.96 -64.73
C LEU A 79 -8.80 -8.04 -63.87
N LEU A 80 -10.06 -7.84 -64.30
CA LEU A 80 -11.09 -7.17 -63.50
C LEU A 80 -11.45 -7.98 -62.25
N PHE A 81 -11.48 -9.31 -62.32
CA PHE A 81 -11.71 -10.16 -61.16
C PHE A 81 -10.61 -10.03 -60.08
N PHE A 82 -9.33 -10.13 -60.45
CA PHE A 82 -8.23 -10.01 -59.49
C PHE A 82 -8.13 -8.63 -58.84
N THR A 83 -8.44 -7.57 -59.60
CA THR A 83 -8.48 -6.20 -59.06
C THR A 83 -9.62 -6.02 -58.05
N ILE A 84 -10.83 -6.50 -58.37
CA ILE A 84 -11.97 -6.49 -57.43
C ILE A 84 -11.65 -7.32 -56.19
N LEU A 85 -11.08 -8.52 -56.35
CA LEU A 85 -10.71 -9.39 -55.25
C LEU A 85 -9.66 -8.73 -54.33
N GLY A 86 -8.66 -8.08 -54.90
CA GLY A 86 -7.65 -7.33 -54.16
C GLY A 86 -8.24 -6.18 -53.35
N ILE A 87 -9.14 -5.40 -53.96
CA ILE A 87 -9.87 -4.31 -53.27
C ILE A 87 -10.72 -4.89 -52.12
N LEU A 88 -11.43 -5.99 -52.36
CA LEU A 88 -12.28 -6.62 -51.34
C LEU A 88 -11.47 -7.12 -50.14
N ILE A 89 -10.34 -7.80 -50.38
CA ILE A 89 -9.41 -8.21 -49.33
C ILE A 89 -8.91 -7.00 -48.55
N TRP A 90 -8.56 -5.91 -49.24
CA TRP A 90 -8.09 -4.67 -48.60
C TRP A 90 -9.16 -4.04 -47.70
N VAL A 91 -10.39 -3.95 -48.18
CA VAL A 91 -11.53 -3.43 -47.41
C VAL A 91 -11.78 -4.28 -46.17
N VAL A 92 -11.75 -5.61 -46.29
CA VAL A 92 -11.90 -6.52 -45.15
C VAL A 92 -10.77 -6.32 -44.13
N MET A 93 -9.53 -6.17 -44.57
CA MET A 93 -8.39 -5.92 -43.66
C MET A 93 -8.54 -4.60 -42.89
N ILE A 94 -8.98 -3.52 -43.55
CA ILE A 94 -9.28 -2.25 -42.86
C ILE A 94 -10.37 -2.45 -41.80
N LEU A 95 -11.45 -3.16 -42.14
CA LEU A 95 -12.55 -3.40 -41.22
C LEU A 95 -12.08 -4.18 -39.97
N LEU A 96 -11.24 -5.22 -40.15
CA LEU A 96 -10.68 -5.99 -39.04
C LEU A 96 -9.80 -5.12 -38.12
N ILE A 97 -8.97 -4.25 -38.70
CA ILE A 97 -8.12 -3.32 -37.92
C ILE A 97 -8.99 -2.34 -37.12
N VAL A 98 -10.05 -1.79 -37.73
CA VAL A 98 -10.97 -0.88 -37.04
C VAL A 98 -11.69 -1.58 -35.88
N VAL A 99 -12.19 -2.80 -36.11
CA VAL A 99 -12.82 -3.60 -35.05
C VAL A 99 -11.85 -3.88 -33.91
N TYR A 100 -10.60 -4.25 -34.23
CA TYR A 100 -9.56 -4.49 -33.22
C TYR A 100 -9.18 -3.20 -32.44
N ALA A 101 -9.09 -2.06 -33.12
CA ALA A 101 -8.81 -0.78 -32.47
C ALA A 101 -9.96 -0.37 -31.53
N LEU A 102 -11.21 -0.60 -31.92
CA LEU A 102 -12.38 -0.30 -31.08
C LEU A 102 -12.49 -1.25 -29.88
N SER A 103 -12.17 -2.55 -30.05
CA SER A 103 -12.21 -3.52 -28.95
C SER A 103 -11.14 -3.21 -27.91
N THR A 104 -9.92 -2.90 -28.33
CA THR A 104 -8.82 -2.52 -27.42
C THR A 104 -9.03 -1.17 -26.73
N ALA A 105 -9.69 -0.22 -27.39
CA ALA A 105 -10.05 1.05 -26.76
C ALA A 105 -11.05 0.87 -25.62
N LYS A 106 -12.07 0.03 -25.79
CA LYS A 106 -13.09 -0.26 -24.76
C LYS A 106 -12.50 -0.95 -23.54
N THR A 107 -11.69 -1.99 -23.73
CA THR A 107 -11.11 -2.75 -22.61
C THR A 107 -10.15 -1.92 -21.76
N LYS A 108 -9.45 -0.96 -22.37
CA LYS A 108 -8.54 -0.06 -21.63
C LYS A 108 -9.30 0.95 -20.76
N ASP A 109 -10.41 1.49 -21.25
CA ASP A 109 -11.26 2.40 -20.47
C ASP A 109 -11.92 1.66 -19.30
N GLU A 110 -12.45 0.45 -19.55
CA GLU A 110 -12.99 -0.41 -18.51
C GLU A 110 -11.96 -0.75 -17.44
N LYS A 111 -10.72 -1.09 -17.82
CA LYS A 111 -9.65 -1.36 -16.87
C LYS A 111 -9.31 -0.14 -16.01
N SER A 112 -9.28 1.06 -16.60
CA SER A 112 -9.03 2.30 -15.85
C SER A 112 -10.18 2.63 -14.90
N ARG A 113 -11.42 2.45 -15.33
CA ARG A 113 -12.61 2.61 -14.47
C ARG A 113 -12.59 1.61 -13.31
N ASN A 114 -12.28 0.35 -13.57
CA ASN A 114 -12.19 -0.69 -12.54
C ASN A 114 -11.07 -0.40 -11.53
N GLN A 115 -9.91 0.11 -11.99
CA GLN A 115 -8.84 0.54 -11.09
C GLN A 115 -9.28 1.69 -10.18
N LYS A 116 -9.92 2.73 -10.74
CA LYS A 116 -10.46 3.85 -9.96
C LYS A 116 -11.54 3.41 -8.96
N LEU A 117 -12.40 2.47 -9.36
CA LEU A 117 -13.41 1.90 -8.46
C LEU A 117 -12.76 1.09 -7.33
N LEU A 118 -11.72 0.31 -7.63
CA LEU A 118 -10.99 -0.46 -6.62
C LEU A 118 -10.29 0.46 -5.61
N GLU A 119 -9.61 1.50 -6.09
CA GLU A 119 -8.98 2.53 -5.24
C GLU A 119 -10.03 3.22 -4.37
N ARG A 120 -11.16 3.61 -4.94
CA ARG A 120 -12.25 4.26 -4.21
C ARG A 120 -12.85 3.34 -3.15
N ASN A 121 -13.05 2.07 -3.45
CA ASN A 121 -13.56 1.07 -2.50
C ASN A 121 -12.58 0.86 -1.35
N SER A 122 -11.27 0.76 -1.64
CA SER A 122 -10.24 0.65 -0.61
C SER A 122 -10.20 1.88 0.30
N GLN A 123 -10.35 3.09 -0.25
CA GLN A 123 -10.45 4.32 0.54
C GLN A 123 -11.70 4.32 1.44
N LEU A 124 -12.86 3.94 0.91
CA LEU A 124 -14.10 3.85 1.67
C LEU A 124 -14.01 2.81 2.80
N GLU A 125 -13.32 1.70 2.57
CA GLU A 125 -13.08 0.69 3.59
C GLU A 125 -12.21 1.23 4.73
N ILE A 126 -11.13 1.96 4.39
CA ILE A 126 -10.28 2.63 5.38
C ILE A 126 -11.08 3.68 6.17
N GLU A 127 -11.89 4.49 5.50
CA GLU A 127 -12.76 5.50 6.14
C GLU A 127 -13.78 4.84 7.07
N LYS A 128 -14.40 3.73 6.65
CA LYS A 128 -15.33 2.94 7.45
C LYS A 128 -14.65 2.39 8.71
N LEU A 129 -13.50 1.73 8.56
CA LEU A 129 -12.74 1.19 9.70
C LEU A 129 -12.33 2.30 10.67
N ARG A 130 -11.97 3.48 10.17
CA ARG A 130 -11.65 4.64 11.01
C ARG A 130 -12.88 5.16 11.75
N ALA A 131 -14.04 5.21 11.10
CA ALA A 131 -15.30 5.60 11.73
C ALA A 131 -15.72 4.59 12.80
N GLU A 132 -15.64 3.29 12.52
CA GLU A 132 -15.92 2.21 13.49
C GLU A 132 -14.97 2.29 14.69
N TYR A 133 -13.66 2.47 14.45
CA TYR A 133 -12.68 2.67 15.51
C TYR A 133 -13.01 3.88 16.39
N ASN A 134 -13.33 5.03 15.77
CA ASN A 134 -13.70 6.24 16.50
C ASN A 134 -15.01 6.07 17.27
N PHE A 135 -15.99 5.37 16.69
CA PHE A 135 -17.25 5.05 17.36
C PHE A 135 -17.05 4.15 18.57
N LEU A 136 -16.29 3.06 18.42
CA LEU A 136 -15.91 2.17 19.52
C LEU A 136 -15.16 2.93 20.62
N LYS A 137 -14.24 3.81 20.23
CA LYS A 137 -13.52 4.67 21.18
C LYS A 137 -14.46 5.63 21.92
N ALA A 138 -15.43 6.22 21.22
CA ALA A 138 -16.39 7.16 21.79
C ALA A 138 -17.38 6.51 22.78
N GLN A 139 -17.61 5.19 22.72
CA GLN A 139 -18.40 4.48 23.73
C GLN A 139 -17.81 4.62 25.14
N ILE A 140 -16.49 4.87 25.25
CA ILE A 140 -15.86 5.29 26.49
C ILE A 140 -15.83 6.82 26.48
N ASN A 141 -16.77 7.47 27.17
CA ASN A 141 -16.76 8.93 27.30
C ASN A 141 -15.63 9.38 28.24
N PRO A 142 -14.48 9.90 27.73
CA PRO A 142 -13.33 10.19 28.59
C PRO A 142 -13.62 11.34 29.55
N HIS A 143 -14.48 12.28 29.12
CA HIS A 143 -14.89 13.42 29.93
C HIS A 143 -15.78 12.98 31.10
N PHE A 144 -16.73 12.08 30.87
CA PHE A 144 -17.54 11.50 31.94
C PHE A 144 -16.67 10.74 32.95
N MET A 145 -15.74 9.92 32.46
CA MET A 145 -14.81 9.17 33.33
C MET A 145 -13.94 10.10 34.17
N HIS A 146 -13.33 11.12 33.55
CA HIS A 146 -12.51 12.12 34.26
C HIS A 146 -13.31 12.87 35.32
N ASN A 147 -14.54 13.29 35.00
CA ASN A 147 -15.41 14.00 35.95
C ASN A 147 -15.84 13.09 37.11
N SER A 148 -16.14 11.83 36.82
CA SER A 148 -16.51 10.84 37.83
C SER A 148 -15.34 10.56 38.77
N LEU A 149 -14.14 10.36 38.24
CA LEU A 149 -12.94 10.09 39.05
C LEU A 149 -12.52 11.32 39.87
N ASN A 150 -12.60 12.53 39.31
CA ASN A 150 -12.30 13.75 40.06
C ASN A 150 -13.32 14.03 41.17
N PHE A 151 -14.60 13.74 40.91
CA PHE A 151 -15.62 13.80 41.95
C PHE A 151 -15.29 12.82 43.07
N LEU A 152 -15.01 11.56 42.75
CA LEU A 152 -14.64 10.54 43.75
C LEU A 152 -13.36 10.93 44.51
N TYR A 153 -12.36 11.47 43.81
CA TYR A 153 -11.12 11.99 44.40
C TYR A 153 -11.43 13.08 45.45
N SER A 154 -12.26 14.07 45.10
CA SER A 154 -12.64 15.13 46.03
C SER A 154 -13.41 14.61 47.25
N LYS A 155 -14.17 13.53 47.07
CA LYS A 155 -14.92 12.87 48.15
C LYS A 155 -14.06 11.97 49.01
N SER A 156 -13.03 11.34 48.46
CA SER A 156 -12.14 10.46 49.22
C SER A 156 -11.09 11.23 50.02
N LEU A 157 -10.74 12.46 49.61
CA LEU A 157 -9.67 13.25 50.20
C LEU A 157 -9.72 13.36 51.74
N PRO A 158 -10.90 13.56 52.37
CA PRO A 158 -10.99 13.63 53.83
C PRO A 158 -10.90 12.27 54.55
N TYR A 159 -11.10 11.15 53.85
CA TYR A 159 -11.25 9.81 54.47
C TYR A 159 -10.05 8.90 54.25
N SER A 160 -9.45 8.94 53.06
CA SER A 160 -8.32 8.07 52.72
C SER A 160 -7.41 8.76 51.69
N PRO A 161 -6.23 9.22 52.11
CA PRO A 161 -5.21 9.74 51.19
C PRO A 161 -4.80 8.71 50.13
N GLU A 162 -4.69 7.44 50.52
CA GLU A 162 -4.32 6.33 49.62
C GLU A 162 -5.37 6.09 48.53
N LEU A 163 -6.66 6.03 48.89
CA LEU A 163 -7.75 5.91 47.91
C LEU A 163 -7.76 7.10 46.95
N SER A 164 -7.55 8.31 47.48
CA SER A 164 -7.50 9.55 46.70
C SER A 164 -6.34 9.52 45.70
N GLU A 165 -5.16 9.10 46.14
CA GLU A 165 -4.00 8.94 45.27
C GLU A 165 -4.22 7.88 44.19
N GLY A 166 -4.87 6.77 44.52
CA GLY A 166 -5.28 5.75 43.56
C GLY A 166 -6.24 6.29 42.49
N LEU A 167 -7.27 7.03 42.89
CA LEU A 167 -8.24 7.64 41.98
C LEU A 167 -7.60 8.67 41.03
N LEU A 168 -6.70 9.50 41.55
CA LEU A 168 -5.94 10.45 40.74
C LEU A 168 -5.05 9.72 39.71
N THR A 169 -4.33 8.68 40.17
CA THR A 169 -3.44 7.88 39.30
C THR A 169 -4.24 7.17 38.19
N ILE A 170 -5.42 6.61 38.49
CA ILE A 170 -6.32 6.02 37.50
C ILE A 170 -6.79 7.08 36.49
N SER A 171 -7.14 8.28 36.95
CA SER A 171 -7.57 9.38 36.07
C SER A 171 -6.48 9.75 35.06
N GLU A 172 -5.23 9.82 35.50
CA GLU A 172 -4.07 10.08 34.63
C GLU A 172 -3.80 8.94 33.64
N ILE A 173 -3.89 7.68 34.09
CA ILE A 173 -3.74 6.51 33.21
C ILE A 173 -4.82 6.53 32.12
N MET A 174 -6.08 6.73 32.51
CA MET A 174 -7.21 6.79 31.58
C MET A 174 -7.08 7.93 30.58
N ARG A 175 -6.66 9.12 31.05
CA ARG A 175 -6.43 10.29 30.19
C ARG A 175 -5.45 9.95 29.07
N TYR A 176 -4.32 9.35 29.41
CA TYR A 176 -3.31 8.97 28.42
C TYR A 176 -3.79 7.90 27.43
N ALA A 177 -4.47 6.86 27.92
CA ALA A 177 -4.95 5.76 27.07
C ALA A 177 -6.06 6.19 26.08
N LEU A 178 -6.88 7.17 26.47
CA LEU A 178 -8.03 7.63 25.68
C LEU A 178 -7.73 8.84 24.81
N MET A 179 -6.76 9.69 25.18
CA MET A 179 -6.43 10.87 24.37
C MET A 179 -5.54 10.49 23.18
N ASN A 180 -5.87 11.03 22.00
CA ASN A 180 -4.99 10.96 20.83
C ASN A 180 -3.95 12.07 20.92
N ASP A 181 -2.97 11.90 21.82
CA ASP A 181 -1.84 12.81 21.96
C ASP A 181 -0.76 12.61 20.88
N ALA A 182 -0.96 11.63 19.99
CA ALA A 182 -0.09 11.40 18.84
C ALA A 182 -0.31 12.49 17.79
N ASN A 183 0.79 13.11 17.35
CA ASN A 183 0.74 14.12 16.27
C ASN A 183 0.40 13.44 14.92
N SER A 184 0.36 14.24 13.85
CA SER A 184 0.07 13.79 12.49
C SER A 184 0.98 12.65 11.98
N ASP A 185 2.17 12.50 12.56
CA ASP A 185 3.14 11.44 12.26
C ASP A 185 2.96 10.15 13.10
N GLY A 186 1.95 10.10 13.98
CA GLY A 186 1.65 8.95 14.81
C GLY A 186 2.58 8.77 16.02
N LEU A 187 3.39 9.77 16.37
CA LEU A 187 4.37 9.69 17.47
C LEU A 187 4.01 10.61 18.65
N VAL A 188 4.41 10.21 19.85
CA VAL A 188 4.28 10.94 21.12
C VAL A 188 5.64 11.26 21.72
N LEU A 189 5.71 12.23 22.63
CA LEU A 189 6.93 12.51 23.39
C LEU A 189 7.25 11.32 24.31
N LEU A 190 8.52 10.90 24.33
CA LEU A 190 9.00 9.85 25.23
C LEU A 190 8.76 10.20 26.70
N SER A 191 8.81 11.48 27.06
CA SER A 191 8.47 11.96 28.40
C SER A 191 7.05 11.56 28.84
N LYS A 192 6.07 11.57 27.92
CA LYS A 192 4.70 11.15 28.22
C LYS A 192 4.59 9.63 28.43
N GLU A 193 5.28 8.82 27.63
CA GLU A 193 5.36 7.37 27.85
C GLU A 193 6.00 7.05 29.19
N VAL A 194 7.08 7.76 29.56
CA VAL A 194 7.78 7.59 30.84
C VAL A 194 6.90 7.98 32.03
N GLU A 195 6.15 9.09 31.94
CA GLU A 195 5.17 9.48 32.96
C GLU A 195 4.11 8.38 33.13
N HIS A 196 3.61 7.84 32.03
CA HIS A 196 2.62 6.78 32.08
C HIS A 196 3.17 5.48 32.68
N ILE A 197 4.41 5.10 32.35
CA ILE A 197 5.11 3.98 32.99
C ILE A 197 5.16 4.17 34.51
N ARG A 198 5.51 5.37 34.99
CA ARG A 198 5.53 5.68 36.42
C ARG A 198 4.15 5.53 37.05
N ASN A 199 3.10 6.00 36.38
CA ASN A 199 1.73 5.88 36.88
C ASN A 199 1.27 4.43 36.97
N ILE A 200 1.59 3.60 35.98
CA ILE A 200 1.31 2.15 36.03
C ILE A 200 2.06 1.48 37.18
N ILE A 201 3.36 1.78 37.35
CA ILE A 201 4.15 1.24 38.46
C ILE A 201 3.54 1.66 39.79
N LYS A 202 3.22 2.94 39.96
CA LYS A 202 2.60 3.50 41.16
C LYS A 202 1.27 2.83 41.48
N MET A 203 0.39 2.69 40.49
CA MET A 203 -0.91 2.04 40.68
C MET A 203 -0.77 0.57 41.11
N ASN A 204 0.20 -0.15 40.52
CA ASN A 204 0.46 -1.52 40.92
C ASN A 204 1.12 -1.59 42.30
N GLN A 205 1.98 -0.65 42.68
CA GLN A 205 2.51 -0.59 44.04
C GLN A 205 1.39 -0.39 45.06
N LEU A 206 0.50 0.59 44.86
CA LEU A 206 -0.68 0.80 45.72
C LEU A 206 -1.56 -0.45 45.83
N ARG A 207 -1.87 -1.08 44.68
CA ARG A 207 -2.70 -2.32 44.64
C ARG A 207 -2.13 -3.46 45.48
N PHE A 208 -0.81 -3.53 45.60
CA PHE A 208 -0.11 -4.60 46.31
C PHE A 208 0.61 -4.07 47.56
N GLU A 209 0.08 -3.01 48.19
CA GLU A 209 0.54 -2.47 49.48
C GLU A 209 2.05 -2.17 49.50
N ASN A 210 2.58 -1.67 48.38
CA ASN A 210 4.00 -1.37 48.15
C ASN A 210 4.96 -2.57 48.31
N GLN A 211 4.45 -3.80 48.15
CA GLN A 211 5.24 -5.04 48.29
C GLN A 211 5.90 -5.50 46.99
N LEU A 212 5.83 -4.72 45.91
CA LEU A 212 6.43 -5.11 44.63
C LEU A 212 7.90 -4.71 44.58
N ASN A 213 8.75 -5.65 44.16
CA ASN A 213 10.18 -5.41 43.97
C ASN A 213 10.43 -4.93 42.53
N ILE A 214 10.49 -3.61 42.34
CA ILE A 214 10.57 -2.98 41.02
C ILE A 214 11.78 -2.02 40.98
N VAL A 215 12.60 -2.15 39.95
CA VAL A 215 13.70 -1.25 39.64
C VAL A 215 13.43 -0.61 38.29
N PHE A 216 13.22 0.70 38.27
CA PHE A 216 13.05 1.47 37.03
C PHE A 216 14.16 2.50 36.88
N GLY A 217 15.02 2.30 35.89
CA GLY A 217 16.15 3.17 35.59
C GLY A 217 15.98 3.87 34.24
N ILE A 218 16.38 5.15 34.19
CA ILE A 218 16.45 5.93 32.96
C ILE A 218 17.86 6.52 32.84
N LYS A 219 18.49 6.34 31.69
CA LYS A 219 19.79 6.93 31.35
C LYS A 219 19.68 7.69 30.03
N GLY A 220 20.16 8.93 30.01
CA GLY A 220 20.09 9.81 28.83
C GLY A 220 18.97 10.86 28.94
N ASN A 221 18.77 11.62 27.86
CA ASN A 221 17.80 12.73 27.83
C ASN A 221 16.52 12.31 27.08
N ILE A 222 15.39 12.37 27.77
CA ILE A 222 14.06 12.04 27.21
C ILE A 222 13.36 13.24 26.54
N ASN A 223 13.86 14.46 26.75
CA ASN A 223 13.21 15.66 26.26
C ASN A 223 13.36 15.80 24.74
N GLY A 224 12.23 16.07 24.07
CA GLY A 224 12.18 16.19 22.60
C GLY A 224 12.29 14.87 21.84
N VAL A 225 12.57 13.75 22.51
CA VAL A 225 12.59 12.43 21.88
C VAL A 225 11.17 11.95 21.63
N ARG A 226 10.92 11.39 20.45
CA ARG A 226 9.59 10.94 20.04
C ARG A 226 9.57 9.44 19.75
N VAL A 227 8.51 8.78 20.22
CA VAL A 227 8.34 7.33 20.11
C VAL A 227 6.91 6.98 19.73
N VAL A 228 6.71 5.72 19.35
CA VAL A 228 5.39 5.18 19.08
C VAL A 228 4.62 5.04 20.41
N PRO A 229 3.36 5.50 20.49
CA PRO A 229 2.59 5.43 21.72
C PRO A 229 2.22 3.99 22.10
N LEU A 230 2.13 3.75 23.41
CA LEU A 230 1.66 2.53 24.07
C LEU A 230 2.56 1.30 23.93
N VAL A 231 3.69 1.40 23.20
CA VAL A 231 4.56 0.23 22.98
C VAL A 231 5.37 -0.12 24.23
N LEU A 232 5.99 0.87 24.88
CA LEU A 232 6.75 0.62 26.12
C LEU A 232 5.81 0.13 27.23
N ILE A 233 4.61 0.69 27.25
CA ILE A 233 3.53 0.36 28.18
C ILE A 233 3.05 -1.07 27.98
N THR A 234 2.82 -1.51 26.74
CA THR A 234 2.41 -2.90 26.44
C THR A 234 3.44 -3.92 26.94
N ILE A 235 4.73 -3.59 26.83
CA ILE A 235 5.83 -4.43 27.35
C ILE A 235 5.79 -4.48 28.89
N LEU A 236 5.61 -3.33 29.53
CA LEU A 236 5.49 -3.24 30.99
C LEU A 236 4.27 -4.02 31.53
N GLU A 237 3.11 -3.86 30.91
CA GLU A 237 1.88 -4.58 31.28
C GLU A 237 2.04 -6.10 31.16
N ASN A 238 2.76 -6.56 30.12
CA ASN A 238 3.10 -7.96 29.97
C ASN A 238 3.88 -8.48 31.18
N ALA A 239 4.84 -7.70 31.69
CA ALA A 239 5.60 -8.06 32.89
C ALA A 239 4.73 -8.08 34.16
N PHE A 240 3.80 -7.13 34.35
CA PHE A 240 2.84 -7.18 35.47
C PHE A 240 1.88 -8.36 35.41
N LYS A 241 1.44 -8.71 34.20
CA LYS A 241 0.51 -9.81 33.98
C LYS A 241 1.17 -11.16 34.25
N HIS A 242 2.33 -11.40 33.65
CA HIS A 242 2.97 -12.71 33.62
C HIS A 242 4.14 -12.87 34.61
N GLY A 243 4.60 -11.78 35.23
CA GLY A 243 5.78 -11.78 36.10
C GLY A 243 5.51 -11.93 37.58
N ASP A 244 6.35 -12.71 38.26
CA ASP A 244 6.40 -12.80 39.73
C ASP A 244 7.22 -11.62 40.27
N ILE A 245 6.55 -10.50 40.52
CA ILE A 245 7.18 -9.22 40.88
C ILE A 245 7.45 -9.12 42.40
N ARG A 246 6.88 -10.02 43.20
CA ARG A 246 7.14 -10.08 44.65
C ARG A 246 8.45 -10.80 44.98
N SER A 247 9.13 -11.36 43.99
CA SER A 247 10.39 -12.05 44.21
C SER A 247 11.47 -11.10 44.73
N THR A 248 12.05 -11.42 45.88
CA THR A 248 13.17 -10.68 46.47
C THR A 248 14.46 -10.81 45.66
N ASN A 249 14.71 -11.99 45.08
CA ASN A 249 15.93 -12.29 44.32
C ASN A 249 15.85 -11.84 42.86
N TYR A 250 14.65 -11.61 42.33
CA TYR A 250 14.42 -11.28 40.92
C TYR A 250 13.45 -10.09 40.80
N PRO A 251 13.92 -8.84 41.03
CA PRO A 251 13.10 -7.66 40.83
C PRO A 251 12.63 -7.55 39.37
N LEU A 252 11.42 -7.00 39.18
CA LEU A 252 11.03 -6.47 37.89
C LEU A 252 11.98 -5.32 37.53
N SER A 253 12.85 -5.57 36.55
CA SER A 253 13.90 -4.63 36.16
C SER A 253 13.52 -3.99 34.83
N ILE A 254 13.35 -2.67 34.83
CA ILE A 254 12.97 -1.86 33.68
C ILE A 254 14.09 -0.87 33.44
N SER A 255 14.65 -0.88 32.22
CA SER A 255 15.72 0.02 31.84
C SER A 255 15.37 0.75 30.56
N LEU A 256 15.52 2.07 30.56
CA LEU A 256 15.38 2.93 29.39
C LEU A 256 16.70 3.68 29.20
N VAL A 257 17.38 3.43 28.09
CA VAL A 257 18.65 4.08 27.73
C VAL A 257 18.48 4.83 26.42
N ILE A 258 18.84 6.11 26.42
CA ILE A 258 18.80 6.99 25.25
C ILE A 258 20.23 7.45 24.94
N ASP A 259 20.84 6.83 23.96
CA ASP A 259 22.16 7.19 23.41
C ASP A 259 22.01 7.51 21.92
N ASP A 260 22.60 6.72 21.00
CA ASP A 260 22.37 6.84 19.55
C ASP A 260 21.01 6.26 19.11
N ASN A 261 20.49 5.34 19.93
CA ASN A 261 19.19 4.70 19.77
C ASN A 261 18.47 4.69 21.12
N ILE A 262 17.18 4.43 21.09
CA ILE A 262 16.37 4.21 22.29
C ILE A 262 16.36 2.72 22.57
N SER A 263 16.89 2.30 23.71
CA SER A 263 16.86 0.92 24.17
C SER A 263 15.97 0.82 25.40
N PHE A 264 14.90 0.03 25.30
CA PHE A 264 14.01 -0.28 26.41
C PHE A 264 14.06 -1.77 26.70
N SER A 265 14.33 -2.14 27.95
CA SER A 265 14.31 -3.54 28.38
C SER A 265 13.46 -3.73 29.62
N CYS A 266 12.79 -4.88 29.66
CA CYS A 266 11.96 -5.30 30.78
C CYS A 266 12.26 -6.76 31.09
N PHE A 267 12.76 -7.02 32.30
CA PHE A 267 13.14 -8.33 32.80
C PHE A 267 12.32 -8.68 34.05
N ASN A 268 11.77 -9.88 34.08
CA ASN A 268 11.03 -10.38 35.23
C ASN A 268 11.19 -11.90 35.41
N LYS A 269 11.04 -12.36 36.65
CA LYS A 269 10.76 -13.77 36.93
C LYS A 269 9.36 -14.12 36.45
N LYS A 270 9.12 -15.33 35.95
CA LYS A 270 7.81 -15.79 35.48
C LYS A 270 6.95 -16.25 36.67
N LYS A 271 5.65 -15.94 36.66
CA LYS A 271 4.70 -16.53 37.62
C LYS A 271 4.64 -18.05 37.44
N ILE A 272 4.62 -18.75 38.57
CA ILE A 272 4.34 -20.19 38.62
C ILE A 272 2.84 -20.34 38.86
N GLY A 273 2.12 -20.93 37.90
CA GLY A 273 0.67 -21.09 38.00
C GLY A 273 -0.02 -21.27 36.65
N PRO A 274 -1.36 -21.44 36.63
CA PRO A 274 -2.11 -21.56 35.40
C PRO A 274 -1.88 -20.32 34.53
N LYS A 275 -1.42 -20.54 33.29
CA LYS A 275 -1.28 -19.46 32.32
C LYS A 275 -2.68 -18.97 31.99
N GLU A 276 -2.97 -17.70 32.28
CA GLU A 276 -4.12 -17.05 31.67
C GLU A 276 -4.02 -17.20 30.14
N LEU A 277 -5.11 -17.62 29.51
CA LEU A 277 -5.24 -17.67 28.05
C LEU A 277 -4.98 -16.27 27.48
N SER A 278 -3.75 -16.04 27.06
CA SER A 278 -3.29 -14.82 26.44
C SER A 278 -2.92 -15.16 25.01
N PHE A 279 -3.73 -14.72 24.05
CA PHE A 279 -3.52 -14.95 22.62
C PHE A 279 -2.32 -14.15 22.04
N GLY A 280 -1.47 -13.55 22.89
CA GLY A 280 -0.32 -12.75 22.45
C GLY A 280 -0.70 -11.47 21.67
N ILE A 281 -1.96 -11.05 21.74
CA ILE A 281 -2.53 -9.95 20.92
C ILE A 281 -1.72 -8.66 21.10
N GLY A 282 -1.37 -8.30 22.34
CA GLY A 282 -0.63 -7.06 22.62
C GLY A 282 0.76 -7.01 21.98
N ILE A 283 1.53 -8.11 22.08
CA ILE A 283 2.87 -8.18 21.49
C ILE A 283 2.81 -8.30 19.96
N ASN A 284 1.84 -9.03 19.41
CA ASN A 284 1.65 -9.12 17.97
C ASN A 284 1.25 -7.76 17.37
N ASN A 285 0.32 -7.04 18.02
CA ASN A 285 -0.04 -5.67 17.63
C ASN A 285 1.15 -4.72 17.73
N THR A 286 1.98 -4.87 18.77
CA THR A 286 3.22 -4.11 18.93
C THR A 286 4.17 -4.34 17.76
N LYS A 287 4.42 -5.61 17.38
CA LYS A 287 5.27 -5.95 16.24
C LYS A 287 4.77 -5.34 14.94
N GLN A 288 3.48 -5.49 14.63
CA GLN A 288 2.87 -4.91 13.42
C GLN A 288 2.99 -3.38 13.41
N ARG A 289 2.74 -2.73 14.56
CA ARG A 289 2.84 -1.27 14.67
C ARG A 289 4.28 -0.77 14.50
N LEU A 290 5.25 -1.49 15.06
CA LEU A 290 6.67 -1.17 14.88
C LEU A 290 7.08 -1.30 13.41
N GLU A 291 6.64 -2.36 12.72
CA GLU A 291 6.92 -2.56 11.30
C GLU A 291 6.37 -1.42 10.44
N MET A 292 5.12 -1.00 10.68
CA MET A 292 4.48 0.08 9.93
C MET A 292 5.16 1.44 10.12
N LEU A 293 5.63 1.77 11.33
CA LEU A 293 6.16 3.12 11.66
C LEU A 293 7.68 3.26 11.51
N TYR A 294 8.42 2.15 11.60
CA TYR A 294 9.88 2.14 11.54
C TYR A 294 10.44 1.40 10.34
N GLN A 295 9.60 0.75 9.52
CA GLN A 295 9.99 0.11 8.25
C GLN A 295 11.19 -0.84 8.44
N GLY A 296 11.12 -1.71 9.45
CA GLY A 296 12.18 -2.66 9.79
C GLY A 296 13.35 -2.11 10.61
N ASN A 297 13.42 -0.79 10.88
CA ASN A 297 14.51 -0.21 11.68
C ASN A 297 14.32 -0.35 13.20
N ALA A 298 13.18 -0.88 13.65
CA ALA A 298 12.94 -1.22 15.04
C ALA A 298 13.21 -2.71 15.29
N LYS A 299 13.85 -3.04 16.42
CA LYS A 299 14.18 -4.42 16.79
C LYS A 299 13.52 -4.78 18.11
N LEU A 300 12.67 -5.82 18.10
CA LEU A 300 12.05 -6.38 19.31
C LEU A 300 12.54 -7.81 19.50
N GLU A 301 13.29 -8.05 20.58
CA GLU A 301 13.79 -9.36 20.97
C GLU A 301 13.11 -9.85 22.24
N ILE A 302 12.79 -11.14 22.27
CA ILE A 302 12.18 -11.80 23.42
C ILE A 302 13.05 -13.01 23.76
N LYS A 303 13.57 -13.04 24.98
CA LYS A 303 14.25 -14.20 25.55
C LYS A 303 13.33 -14.81 26.60
N ASP A 304 12.72 -15.93 26.25
CA ASP A 304 11.84 -16.69 27.12
C ASP A 304 12.61 -17.85 27.77
N GLY A 305 13.08 -17.63 28.99
CA GLY A 305 13.79 -18.64 29.78
C GLY A 305 12.84 -19.59 30.51
N THR A 306 13.43 -20.54 31.24
CA THR A 306 12.70 -21.46 32.12
C THR A 306 12.00 -20.69 33.24
N GLU A 307 12.75 -19.86 33.97
CA GLU A 307 12.25 -19.10 35.13
C GLU A 307 12.11 -17.60 34.89
N THR A 308 12.74 -17.08 33.84
CA THR A 308 12.87 -15.64 33.58
C THR A 308 12.38 -15.28 32.19
N TYR A 309 11.99 -14.02 32.03
CA TYR A 309 11.49 -13.47 30.78
C TYR A 309 12.09 -12.09 30.57
N LEU A 310 12.68 -11.87 29.38
CA LEU A 310 13.28 -10.60 29.00
C LEU A 310 12.73 -10.16 27.64
N ILE A 311 12.17 -8.95 27.60
CA ILE A 311 11.88 -8.24 26.36
C ILE A 311 12.88 -7.10 26.21
N THR A 312 13.48 -6.98 25.03
CA THR A 312 14.34 -5.85 24.65
C THR A 312 13.81 -5.22 23.37
N LEU A 313 13.62 -3.91 23.39
CA LEU A 313 13.18 -3.11 22.26
C LEU A 313 14.26 -2.06 21.94
N GLN A 314 14.66 -2.00 20.69
CA GLN A 314 15.54 -0.97 20.15
C GLN A 314 14.79 -0.17 19.09
N LEU A 315 14.79 1.16 19.23
CA LEU A 315 14.19 2.09 18.28
C LEU A 315 15.24 3.10 17.81
N PRO A 316 15.21 3.51 16.52
CA PRO A 316 16.03 4.60 16.05
C PRO A 316 15.56 5.92 16.67
N LEU A 317 16.50 6.82 16.95
CA LEU A 317 16.16 8.16 17.41
C LEU A 317 15.44 8.94 16.29
N LYS A 318 14.20 9.34 16.56
CA LYS A 318 13.49 10.37 15.80
C LYS A 318 13.44 11.63 16.68
N LYS A 319 14.19 12.66 16.28
CA LYS A 319 14.13 14.01 16.84
C LYS A 319 13.07 14.83 16.13
#